data_AF-A0A8A3PBK9-F1
#
_entry.id   AF-A0A8A3PBK9-F1
#
_cell.length_a   1.000
_cell.length_b   1.000
_cell.length_c   1.000
_cell.angle_alpha   90.00
_cell.angle_beta   90.00
_cell.angle_gamma   90.00
#
_symmetry.space_group_name_H-M   'P 1'
#
loop_
_entity.id
_entity.type
_entity.pdbx_description
1 polymer ?
#
loop_
_entity_poly.entity_id
_entity_poly.type
_entity_poly.pdbx_seq_one_letter_code
_entity_poly.pdbx_strand_id
1 'polypeptide(L)'
;MFNFDPIITNTQLSLLYLFAAAIFGLLLKLYHQAILGRLSRKKGQFEDIYAFEKACTDAPHAAQRSLRDLVEINGAGTWPPTTVYGDAWPKVLQPFHNIYQAMAPALSTAELSGNDVENFQRCLDFRAQMRTLYNDQVSMEEVKALLDAAEHDGSVLSRAAWNGFFACIAMSRHSFRWGTIPVVKLAQQERVIEFPACLDLAWSYLKRRYGATSQGGNIASNYLCNFDERGQIAYPINLGMDELIQSAEYNFGHVFHHMEKEALPIYHMVTKAIQQYSNGDRAGTLQSLKEINMKLRIPLKVYYETIHESKVSRKVWLRYAQGFQGWAAGDIDPVTGEYTEYDGISGNQALLPQIIDTFLGLDRFLDEKSTQRYVPHLQRRFRETIAEHSFRKEAKRNGDDDIENEMDNIAKQMRIFRTAHQVRIKPYLSAPAPERMLMTAGSSVLESGDIQDSASVIAHLDKMLSDRLLATK
;
A
#
# COMPACT_ATOMS: atom_id res chain seq x y z
N MET A 1 -20.44 -73.15 -28.48
CA MET A 1 -21.18 -72.68 -29.67
C MET A 1 -22.28 -71.74 -29.19
N PHE A 2 -21.97 -70.45 -29.06
CA PHE A 2 -22.95 -69.36 -28.97
C PHE A 2 -22.32 -68.19 -29.73
N ASN A 3 -22.86 -67.93 -30.92
CA ASN A 3 -22.50 -66.78 -31.75
C ASN A 3 -22.97 -65.51 -31.04
N PHE A 4 -22.02 -64.71 -30.55
CA PHE A 4 -22.29 -63.34 -30.13
C PHE A 4 -22.19 -62.45 -31.37
N ASP A 5 -23.32 -61.84 -31.71
CA ASP A 5 -23.51 -61.01 -32.90
C ASP A 5 -22.80 -59.65 -32.71
N PRO A 6 -21.73 -59.35 -33.48
CA PRO A 6 -20.89 -58.16 -33.28
C PRO A 6 -21.59 -56.84 -33.62
N ILE A 7 -22.81 -56.89 -34.18
CA ILE A 7 -23.58 -55.71 -34.57
C ILE A 7 -24.31 -55.08 -33.36
N ILE A 8 -24.69 -55.88 -32.36
CA ILE A 8 -25.42 -55.37 -31.18
C ILE A 8 -24.48 -54.66 -30.20
N THR A 9 -23.24 -55.12 -30.06
CA THR A 9 -22.22 -54.52 -29.16
C THR A 9 -21.73 -53.16 -29.64
N ASN A 10 -21.59 -52.93 -30.96
CA ASN A 10 -21.19 -51.63 -31.50
C ASN A 10 -22.29 -50.56 -31.38
N THR A 11 -23.56 -50.97 -31.49
CA THR A 11 -24.69 -50.03 -31.40
C THR A 11 -24.89 -49.55 -29.95
N GLN A 12 -24.71 -50.43 -28.95
CA GLN A 12 -24.79 -50.03 -27.54
C GLN A 12 -23.58 -49.19 -27.08
N LEU A 13 -22.36 -49.45 -27.59
CA LEU A 13 -21.21 -48.60 -27.31
C LEU A 13 -21.39 -47.20 -27.90
N SER A 14 -21.91 -47.09 -29.13
CA SER A 14 -22.12 -45.79 -29.78
C SER A 14 -23.16 -44.92 -29.06
N LEU A 15 -24.22 -45.51 -28.49
CA LEU A 15 -25.23 -44.81 -27.68
C LEU A 15 -24.66 -44.32 -26.34
N LEU A 16 -23.79 -45.11 -25.68
CA LEU A 16 -23.12 -44.73 -24.43
C LEU A 16 -22.15 -43.56 -24.64
N TYR A 17 -21.43 -43.50 -25.76
CA TYR A 17 -20.52 -42.39 -26.08
C TYR A 17 -21.26 -41.15 -26.57
N LEU A 18 -22.29 -41.30 -27.42
CA LEU A 18 -23.05 -40.15 -27.94
C LEU A 18 -23.84 -39.44 -26.84
N PHE A 19 -24.35 -40.18 -25.85
CA PHE A 19 -25.07 -39.59 -24.73
C PHE A 19 -24.14 -38.77 -23.82
N ALA A 20 -22.95 -39.29 -23.49
CA ALA A 20 -21.96 -38.55 -22.70
C ALA A 20 -21.44 -37.31 -23.45
N ALA A 21 -21.21 -37.41 -24.76
CA ALA A 21 -20.80 -36.28 -25.60
C ALA A 21 -21.90 -35.20 -25.70
N ALA A 22 -23.17 -35.60 -25.79
CA ALA A 22 -24.31 -34.67 -25.81
C ALA A 22 -24.48 -33.95 -24.47
N ILE A 23 -24.35 -34.65 -23.34
CA ILE A 23 -24.37 -34.05 -22.00
C ILE A 23 -23.18 -33.10 -21.83
N PHE A 24 -21.98 -33.50 -22.25
CA PHE A 24 -20.79 -32.65 -22.18
C PHE A 24 -20.96 -31.38 -23.03
N GLY A 25 -21.51 -31.50 -24.26
CA GLY A 25 -21.83 -30.36 -25.11
C GLY A 25 -22.90 -29.43 -24.50
N LEU A 26 -23.91 -29.99 -23.83
CA LEU A 26 -24.93 -29.21 -23.11
C LEU A 26 -24.32 -28.47 -21.91
N LEU A 27 -23.48 -29.15 -21.13
CA LEU A 27 -22.77 -28.55 -19.98
C LEU A 27 -21.80 -27.46 -20.42
N LEU A 28 -21.06 -27.67 -21.52
CA LEU A 28 -20.17 -26.67 -22.10
C LEU A 28 -20.96 -25.45 -22.60
N LYS A 29 -22.14 -25.67 -23.23
CA LYS A 29 -23.03 -24.59 -23.67
C LYS A 29 -23.62 -23.81 -22.50
N LEU A 30 -24.05 -24.48 -21.43
CA LEU A 30 -24.55 -23.85 -20.21
C LEU A 30 -23.43 -23.09 -19.46
N TYR A 31 -22.22 -23.66 -19.42
CA TYR A 31 -21.05 -23.01 -18.85
C TYR A 31 -20.64 -21.77 -19.67
N HIS A 32 -20.65 -21.87 -21.00
CA HIS A 32 -20.38 -20.76 -21.90
C HIS A 32 -21.45 -19.66 -21.80
N GLN A 33 -22.73 -20.02 -21.66
CA GLN A 33 -23.80 -19.06 -21.40
C GLN A 33 -23.71 -18.42 -20.01
N ALA A 34 -23.28 -19.16 -18.98
CA ALA A 34 -23.06 -18.62 -17.65
C ALA A 34 -21.84 -17.68 -17.60
N ILE A 35 -20.79 -17.99 -18.35
CA ILE A 35 -19.59 -17.14 -18.47
C ILE A 35 -19.87 -15.91 -19.32
N LEU A 36 -20.51 -16.06 -20.49
CA LEU A 36 -20.90 -14.94 -21.34
C LEU A 36 -21.97 -14.06 -20.66
N GLY A 37 -22.89 -14.67 -19.90
CA GLY A 37 -23.84 -13.94 -19.07
C GLY A 37 -23.17 -13.20 -17.90
N ARG A 38 -22.10 -13.76 -17.31
CA ARG A 38 -21.28 -13.04 -16.30
C ARG A 38 -20.37 -11.98 -16.93
N LEU A 39 -19.90 -12.18 -18.16
CA LEU A 39 -19.08 -11.22 -18.89
C LEU A 39 -19.91 -10.05 -19.43
N SER A 40 -21.12 -10.29 -19.95
CA SER A 40 -22.02 -9.20 -20.37
C SER A 40 -22.57 -8.43 -19.16
N ARG A 41 -22.81 -9.12 -18.03
CA ARG A 41 -23.20 -8.47 -16.77
C ARG A 41 -22.04 -7.72 -16.11
N LYS A 42 -20.79 -8.18 -16.25
CA LYS A 42 -19.58 -7.43 -15.83
C LYS A 42 -19.28 -6.25 -16.77
N LYS A 43 -19.49 -6.38 -18.08
CA LYS A 43 -19.25 -5.28 -19.03
C LYS A 43 -20.30 -4.18 -18.86
N GLY A 44 -21.57 -4.55 -18.64
CA GLY A 44 -22.63 -3.61 -18.26
C GLY A 44 -22.42 -2.98 -16.88
N GLN A 45 -21.95 -3.73 -15.86
CA GLN A 45 -21.68 -3.16 -14.53
C GLN A 45 -20.43 -2.26 -14.48
N PHE A 46 -19.42 -2.48 -15.31
CA PHE A 46 -18.26 -1.58 -15.37
C PHE A 46 -18.56 -0.33 -16.21
N GLU A 47 -19.30 -0.43 -17.32
CA GLU A 47 -19.67 0.76 -18.11
C GLU A 47 -20.73 1.63 -17.40
N ASP A 48 -21.68 1.06 -16.64
CA ASP A 48 -22.66 1.85 -15.87
C ASP A 48 -22.08 2.53 -14.61
N ILE A 49 -20.92 2.10 -14.10
CA ILE A 49 -20.26 2.78 -12.97
C ILE A 49 -19.49 4.03 -13.44
N TYR A 50 -19.15 4.12 -14.73
CA TYR A 50 -18.51 5.30 -15.33
C TYR A 50 -19.48 6.23 -16.09
N ALA A 51 -20.74 5.83 -16.28
CA ALA A 51 -21.77 6.67 -16.89
C ALA A 51 -22.60 7.43 -15.83
N PHE A 52 -21.94 8.25 -15.01
CA PHE A 52 -22.62 9.18 -14.09
C PHE A 52 -22.34 10.65 -14.47
N GLU A 53 -22.58 10.99 -15.73
CA GLU A 53 -22.76 12.38 -16.17
C GLU A 53 -24.16 12.54 -16.78
N LYS A 54 -25.18 12.36 -15.94
CA LYS A 54 -26.41 13.14 -16.15
C LYS A 54 -26.19 14.45 -15.42
N ALA A 55 -25.90 15.50 -16.18
CA ALA A 55 -25.60 16.85 -15.71
C ALA A 55 -26.61 17.30 -14.64
N CYS A 56 -26.19 17.22 -13.38
CA CYS A 56 -26.73 18.05 -12.33
C CYS A 56 -25.97 19.37 -12.42
N THR A 57 -26.67 20.48 -12.60
CA THR A 57 -26.11 21.83 -12.76
C THR A 57 -25.48 22.39 -11.48
N ASP A 58 -25.40 21.59 -10.42
CA ASP A 58 -24.80 21.97 -9.15
C ASP A 58 -23.31 21.63 -9.12
N ALA A 59 -22.50 22.57 -8.63
CA ALA A 59 -21.08 22.35 -8.43
C ALA A 59 -20.85 21.10 -7.55
N PRO A 60 -19.91 20.20 -7.90
CA PRO A 60 -19.68 18.96 -7.16
C PRO A 60 -19.31 19.24 -5.71
N HIS A 61 -19.78 18.43 -4.76
CA HIS A 61 -19.52 18.65 -3.33
C HIS A 61 -18.01 18.69 -3.02
N ALA A 62 -17.59 19.42 -1.98
CA ALA A 62 -16.17 19.56 -1.62
C ALA A 62 -15.47 18.20 -1.46
N ALA A 63 -16.13 17.25 -0.78
CA ALA A 63 -15.65 15.87 -0.64
C ALA A 63 -15.37 15.19 -1.99
N GLN A 64 -16.27 15.31 -2.97
CA GLN A 64 -16.07 14.74 -4.32
C GLN A 64 -14.90 15.41 -5.05
N ARG A 65 -14.77 16.74 -4.94
CA ARG A 65 -13.65 17.48 -5.54
C ARG A 65 -12.31 17.02 -4.96
N SER A 66 -12.22 16.86 -3.64
CA SER A 66 -10.99 16.42 -2.98
C SER A 66 -10.59 14.98 -3.35
N LEU A 67 -11.56 14.05 -3.53
CA LEU A 67 -11.29 12.71 -4.06
C LEU A 67 -10.81 12.77 -5.52
N ARG A 68 -11.48 13.59 -6.34
CA ARG A 68 -11.06 13.79 -7.74
C ARG A 68 -9.64 14.34 -7.83
N ASP A 69 -9.29 15.35 -7.02
CA ASP A 69 -7.92 15.88 -6.98
C ASP A 69 -6.91 14.78 -6.60
N LEU A 70 -7.22 13.96 -5.60
CA LEU A 70 -6.38 12.82 -5.21
C LEU A 70 -6.17 11.84 -6.38
N VAL A 71 -7.24 11.42 -7.05
CA VAL A 71 -7.21 10.44 -8.16
C VAL A 71 -6.53 11.02 -9.40
N GLU A 72 -6.84 12.25 -9.79
CA GLU A 72 -6.33 12.85 -11.01
C GLU A 72 -4.87 13.29 -10.87
N ILE A 73 -4.50 13.89 -9.72
CA ILE A 73 -3.18 14.51 -9.54
C ILE A 73 -2.17 13.49 -8.99
N ASN A 74 -2.41 12.93 -7.80
CA ASN A 74 -1.50 11.95 -7.21
C ASN A 74 -1.74 10.56 -7.81
N GLY A 75 -2.99 10.23 -8.12
CA GLY A 75 -3.36 8.94 -8.69
C GLY A 75 -3.03 8.78 -10.17
N ALA A 76 -2.73 9.88 -10.87
CA ALA A 76 -2.52 9.89 -12.32
C ALA A 76 -3.70 9.26 -13.10
N GLY A 77 -4.92 9.48 -12.65
CA GLY A 77 -6.17 9.03 -13.27
C GLY A 77 -6.81 7.79 -12.63
N THR A 78 -6.16 7.16 -11.64
CA THR A 78 -6.74 6.03 -10.90
C THR A 78 -6.22 5.95 -9.47
N TRP A 79 -6.78 5.04 -8.67
CA TRP A 79 -6.28 4.74 -7.32
C TRP A 79 -6.19 3.23 -7.08
N PRO A 80 -5.08 2.69 -6.54
CA PRO A 80 -3.78 3.31 -6.27
C PRO A 80 -3.18 4.04 -7.47
N PRO A 81 -2.16 4.89 -7.27
CA PRO A 81 -1.59 5.66 -8.35
C PRO A 81 -1.11 4.83 -9.53
N THR A 82 -1.42 5.27 -10.75
CA THR A 82 -0.73 4.78 -11.95
C THR A 82 0.73 5.20 -11.88
N THR A 83 1.60 4.27 -12.27
CA THR A 83 3.05 4.45 -12.30
C THR A 83 3.61 3.99 -13.63
N VAL A 84 4.70 4.62 -14.06
CA VAL A 84 5.56 4.13 -15.14
C VAL A 84 6.99 4.17 -14.65
N TYR A 85 7.88 3.34 -15.21
CA TYR A 85 9.26 3.18 -14.75
C TYR A 85 10.24 3.12 -15.93
N GLY A 86 11.53 3.29 -15.63
CA GLY A 86 12.62 3.02 -16.57
C GLY A 86 12.46 3.76 -17.89
N ASP A 87 12.35 3.00 -18.99
CA ASP A 87 12.31 3.52 -20.36
C ASP A 87 11.18 4.51 -20.64
N ALA A 88 10.10 4.49 -19.85
CA ALA A 88 9.01 5.45 -19.97
C ALA A 88 9.36 6.85 -19.42
N TRP A 89 10.49 7.00 -18.73
CA TRP A 89 10.95 8.28 -18.20
C TRP A 89 11.81 9.05 -19.19
N PRO A 90 11.94 10.38 -19.02
CA PRO A 90 12.98 11.15 -19.68
C PRO A 90 14.36 10.52 -19.44
N LYS A 91 15.20 10.48 -20.48
CA LYS A 91 16.52 9.82 -20.46
C LYS A 91 17.37 10.18 -19.25
N VAL A 92 17.32 11.44 -18.82
CA VAL A 92 18.07 11.94 -17.65
C VAL A 92 17.69 11.27 -16.33
N LEU A 93 16.46 10.74 -16.18
CA LEU A 93 16.03 10.04 -14.97
C LEU A 93 16.22 8.52 -15.05
N GLN A 94 16.39 7.95 -16.25
CA GLN A 94 16.55 6.51 -16.46
C GLN A 94 17.71 5.90 -15.65
N PRO A 95 18.87 6.57 -15.47
CA PRO A 95 19.95 6.03 -14.64
C PRO A 95 19.53 5.67 -13.21
N PHE A 96 18.61 6.41 -12.57
CA PHE A 96 18.15 6.05 -11.22
C PHE A 96 17.50 4.67 -11.17
N HIS A 97 16.64 4.37 -12.15
CA HIS A 97 16.01 3.06 -12.29
C HIS A 97 17.06 1.97 -12.56
N ASN A 98 17.95 2.21 -13.54
CA ASN A 98 18.95 1.23 -13.96
C ASN A 98 19.92 0.88 -12.82
N ILE A 99 20.36 1.87 -12.05
CA ILE A 99 21.24 1.67 -10.88
C ILE A 99 20.54 0.83 -9.83
N TYR A 100 19.27 1.09 -9.52
CA TYR A 100 18.54 0.25 -8.57
C TYR A 100 18.47 -1.19 -9.06
N GLN A 101 18.07 -1.42 -10.32
CA GLN A 101 17.97 -2.77 -10.88
C GLN A 101 19.32 -3.51 -10.87
N ALA A 102 20.42 -2.80 -11.13
CA ALA A 102 21.77 -3.36 -11.09
C ALA A 102 22.20 -3.73 -9.65
N MET A 103 21.80 -2.94 -8.66
CA MET A 103 22.17 -3.14 -7.25
C MET A 103 21.26 -4.14 -6.52
N ALA A 104 19.99 -4.29 -6.94
CA ALA A 104 19.00 -5.10 -6.24
C ALA A 104 19.44 -6.55 -5.94
N PRO A 105 20.08 -7.29 -6.86
CA PRO A 105 20.56 -8.65 -6.58
C PRO A 105 21.62 -8.73 -5.46
N ALA A 106 22.34 -7.64 -5.19
CA ALA A 106 23.37 -7.60 -4.16
C ALA A 106 22.83 -7.18 -2.78
N LEU A 107 21.56 -6.76 -2.69
CA LEU A 107 21.00 -6.22 -1.46
C LEU A 107 20.75 -7.32 -0.42
N SER A 108 20.05 -8.39 -0.78
CA SER A 108 19.75 -9.49 0.14
C SER A 108 20.86 -10.55 0.19
N THR A 109 21.02 -11.18 1.35
CA THR A 109 21.86 -12.36 1.55
C THR A 109 21.11 -13.43 2.34
N ALA A 110 21.28 -14.70 1.98
CA ALA A 110 20.62 -15.81 2.66
C ALA A 110 21.16 -16.04 4.08
N GLU A 111 22.45 -15.75 4.28
CA GLU A 111 23.16 -15.94 5.53
C GLU A 111 23.94 -14.67 5.88
N LEU A 112 23.82 -14.25 7.14
CA LEU A 112 24.64 -13.21 7.73
C LEU A 112 25.74 -13.86 8.55
N SER A 113 26.88 -13.18 8.66
CA SER A 113 27.93 -13.58 9.58
C SER A 113 27.44 -13.47 11.03
N GLY A 114 27.98 -14.29 11.93
CA GLY A 114 27.81 -14.10 13.37
C GLY A 114 28.56 -12.87 13.90
N ASN A 115 29.39 -12.24 13.06
CA ASN A 115 30.17 -11.05 13.37
C ASN A 115 29.47 -9.78 12.84
N ASP A 116 29.03 -8.92 13.76
CA ASP A 116 28.35 -7.66 13.42
C ASP A 116 29.23 -6.73 12.56
N VAL A 117 30.56 -6.77 12.71
CA VAL A 117 31.50 -5.94 11.94
C VAL A 117 31.57 -6.38 10.48
N GLU A 118 31.60 -7.69 10.21
CA GLU A 118 31.59 -8.22 8.84
C GLU A 118 30.29 -7.89 8.12
N ASN A 119 29.17 -8.04 8.82
CA ASN A 119 27.86 -7.66 8.30
C ASN A 119 27.77 -6.16 7.97
N PHE A 120 28.37 -5.32 8.82
CA PHE A 120 28.43 -3.89 8.56
C PHE A 120 29.36 -3.53 7.40
N GLN A 121 30.48 -4.23 7.24
CA GLN A 121 31.37 -4.04 6.09
C GLN A 121 30.62 -4.31 4.77
N ARG A 122 29.78 -5.34 4.71
CA ARG A 122 28.89 -5.57 3.55
C ARG A 122 27.99 -4.37 3.25
N CYS A 123 27.45 -3.71 4.29
CA CYS A 123 26.64 -2.50 4.11
C CYS A 123 27.46 -1.37 3.48
N LEU A 124 28.70 -1.18 3.95
CA LEU A 124 29.62 -0.17 3.42
C LEU A 124 30.02 -0.46 1.98
N ASP A 125 30.28 -1.72 1.64
CA ASP A 125 30.64 -2.15 0.28
C ASP A 125 29.48 -1.89 -0.70
N PHE A 126 28.25 -2.24 -0.31
CA PHE A 126 27.06 -1.95 -1.11
C PHE A 126 26.89 -0.45 -1.34
N ARG A 127 27.03 0.37 -0.29
CA ARG A 127 26.94 1.84 -0.38
C ARG A 127 28.02 2.42 -1.28
N ALA A 128 29.25 1.94 -1.16
CA ALA A 128 30.36 2.40 -2.00
C ALA A 128 30.08 2.13 -3.48
N GLN A 129 29.62 0.93 -3.82
CA GLN A 129 29.25 0.58 -5.19
C GLN A 129 28.09 1.43 -5.71
N MET A 130 27.01 1.56 -4.94
CA MET A 130 25.85 2.36 -5.33
C MET A 130 26.22 3.84 -5.51
N ARG A 131 27.08 4.39 -4.65
CA ARG A 131 27.58 5.77 -4.74
C ARG A 131 28.42 5.98 -6.01
N THR A 132 29.32 5.05 -6.34
CA THR A 132 30.09 5.10 -7.58
C THR A 132 29.19 5.12 -8.80
N LEU A 133 28.20 4.21 -8.87
CA LEU A 133 27.27 4.16 -10.00
C LEU A 133 26.48 5.47 -10.16
N TYR A 134 26.03 6.07 -9.06
CA TYR A 134 25.34 7.37 -9.13
C TYR A 134 26.24 8.50 -9.60
N ASN A 135 27.48 8.55 -9.11
CA ASN A 135 28.45 9.57 -9.52
C ASN A 135 28.82 9.44 -11.00
N ASP A 136 28.90 8.22 -11.51
CA ASP A 136 29.34 7.94 -12.88
C ASP A 136 28.21 8.14 -13.91
N GLN A 137 26.96 7.88 -13.53
CA GLN A 137 25.84 7.79 -14.49
C GLN A 137 24.80 8.91 -14.38
N VAL A 138 24.74 9.65 -13.27
CA VAL A 138 23.73 10.70 -13.07
C VAL A 138 24.33 12.09 -13.25
N SER A 139 23.87 12.80 -14.29
CA SER A 139 24.15 14.23 -14.44
C SER A 139 23.28 15.06 -13.50
N MET A 140 23.87 15.57 -12.41
CA MET A 140 23.20 16.41 -11.43
C MET A 140 22.57 17.66 -12.04
N GLU A 141 23.27 18.29 -12.98
CA GLU A 141 22.83 19.52 -13.63
C GLU A 141 21.59 19.27 -14.49
N GLU A 142 21.61 18.21 -15.31
CA GLU A 142 20.48 17.87 -16.17
C GLU A 142 19.26 17.41 -15.36
N VAL A 143 19.48 16.62 -14.29
CA VAL A 143 18.40 16.22 -13.38
C VAL A 143 17.76 17.45 -12.76
N LYS A 144 18.57 18.39 -12.25
CA LYS A 144 18.06 19.63 -11.66
C LYS A 144 17.23 20.42 -12.69
N ALA A 145 17.78 20.63 -13.89
CA ALA A 145 17.10 21.38 -14.95
C ALA A 145 15.76 20.75 -15.35
N LEU A 146 15.70 19.42 -15.47
CA LEU A 146 14.44 18.71 -15.74
C LEU A 146 13.43 18.90 -14.60
N LEU A 147 13.86 18.69 -13.35
CA LEU A 147 12.95 18.75 -12.20
C LEU A 147 12.43 20.17 -11.94
N ASP A 148 13.28 21.19 -12.12
CA ASP A 148 12.85 22.60 -12.09
C ASP A 148 11.78 22.86 -13.17
N ALA A 149 12.01 22.43 -14.41
CA ALA A 149 11.05 22.59 -15.50
C ALA A 149 9.73 21.85 -15.20
N ALA A 150 9.81 20.64 -14.63
CA ALA A 150 8.65 19.82 -14.31
C ALA A 150 7.83 20.33 -13.10
N GLU A 151 8.39 21.15 -12.21
CA GLU A 151 7.62 21.83 -11.15
C GLU A 151 6.70 22.92 -11.72
N HIS A 152 7.09 23.53 -12.86
CA HIS A 152 6.33 24.61 -13.51
C HIS A 152 5.45 24.13 -14.66
N ASP A 153 5.87 23.09 -15.38
CA ASP A 153 5.17 22.54 -16.53
C ASP A 153 4.93 21.03 -16.35
N GLY A 154 3.67 20.67 -16.08
CA GLY A 154 3.25 19.29 -15.90
C GLY A 154 3.34 18.41 -17.16
N SER A 155 3.66 18.98 -18.33
CA SER A 155 3.89 18.23 -19.56
C SER A 155 5.33 17.66 -19.65
N VAL A 156 6.29 18.25 -18.93
CA VAL A 156 7.70 17.82 -18.93
C VAL A 156 7.88 16.44 -18.30
N LEU A 157 7.16 16.18 -17.20
CA LEU A 157 7.16 14.90 -16.52
C LEU A 157 5.73 14.50 -16.14
N SER A 158 5.26 13.41 -16.73
CA SER A 158 3.90 12.93 -16.50
C SER A 158 3.68 12.57 -15.02
N ARG A 159 2.43 12.63 -14.56
CA ARG A 159 2.08 12.28 -13.17
C ARG A 159 2.45 10.83 -12.84
N ALA A 160 2.26 9.91 -13.78
CA ALA A 160 2.66 8.51 -13.60
C ALA A 160 4.18 8.35 -13.49
N ALA A 161 4.97 9.14 -14.23
CA ALA A 161 6.42 9.13 -14.13
C ALA A 161 6.90 9.72 -12.80
N TRP A 162 6.27 10.78 -12.31
CA TRP A 162 6.50 11.29 -10.95
C TRP A 162 6.25 10.22 -9.88
N ASN A 163 5.17 9.44 -10.00
CA ASN A 163 4.85 8.38 -9.05
C ASN A 163 5.90 7.25 -9.07
N GLY A 164 6.32 6.81 -10.25
CA GLY A 164 7.37 5.80 -10.36
C GLY A 164 8.74 6.31 -9.88
N PHE A 165 9.05 7.58 -10.12
CA PHE A 165 10.26 8.22 -9.62
C PHE A 165 10.23 8.36 -8.09
N PHE A 166 9.06 8.65 -7.51
CA PHE A 166 8.87 8.69 -6.06
C PHE A 166 9.19 7.34 -5.40
N ALA A 167 8.70 6.23 -5.97
CA ALA A 167 9.03 4.89 -5.50
C ALA A 167 10.51 4.57 -5.66
N CYS A 168 11.09 4.88 -6.83
CA CYS A 168 12.50 4.61 -7.12
C CYS A 168 13.44 5.29 -6.13
N ILE A 169 13.25 6.59 -5.88
CA ILE A 169 14.10 7.34 -4.96
C ILE A 169 13.90 6.85 -3.52
N ALA A 170 12.67 6.61 -3.08
CA ALA A 170 12.41 6.09 -1.73
C ALA A 170 13.07 4.72 -1.51
N MET A 171 12.93 3.80 -2.46
CA MET A 171 13.54 2.47 -2.39
C MET A 171 15.08 2.54 -2.50
N SER A 172 15.62 3.42 -3.34
CA SER A 172 17.06 3.64 -3.47
C SER A 172 17.68 4.23 -2.19
N ARG A 173 16.98 5.14 -1.51
CA ARG A 173 17.40 5.67 -0.20
C ARG A 173 17.36 4.58 0.85
N HIS A 174 16.32 3.74 0.89
CA HIS A 174 16.28 2.62 1.82
C HIS A 174 17.36 1.57 1.54
N SER A 175 17.61 1.21 0.27
CA SER A 175 18.68 0.27 -0.08
C SER A 175 20.04 0.84 0.29
N PHE A 176 20.28 2.13 0.05
CA PHE A 176 21.52 2.79 0.47
C PHE A 176 21.66 2.84 1.99
N ARG A 177 20.59 3.21 2.72
CA ARG A 177 20.57 3.21 4.19
C ARG A 177 20.91 1.85 4.74
N TRP A 178 20.31 0.78 4.25
CA TRP A 178 20.52 -0.53 4.87
C TRP A 178 21.75 -1.24 4.35
N GLY A 179 22.05 -1.14 3.07
CA GLY A 179 23.19 -1.79 2.41
C GLY A 179 23.14 -3.32 2.41
N THR A 180 22.25 -3.94 3.20
CA THR A 180 22.04 -5.38 3.24
C THR A 180 20.64 -5.70 3.78
N ILE A 181 20.13 -6.86 3.39
CA ILE A 181 18.98 -7.52 4.00
C ILE A 181 19.38 -8.96 4.35
N PRO A 182 19.10 -9.45 5.57
CA PRO A 182 18.40 -8.77 6.67
C PRO A 182 19.14 -7.55 7.22
N VAL A 183 18.40 -6.60 7.80
CA VAL A 183 18.95 -5.39 8.44
C VAL A 183 19.80 -5.77 9.66
N VAL A 184 20.91 -5.06 9.88
CA VAL A 184 21.90 -5.40 10.92
C VAL A 184 22.08 -4.32 11.99
N LYS A 185 22.45 -4.72 13.21
CA LYS A 185 22.56 -3.82 14.39
C LYS A 185 23.38 -2.56 14.16
N LEU A 186 24.60 -2.70 13.62
CA LEU A 186 25.49 -1.55 13.42
C LEU A 186 24.90 -0.55 12.42
N ALA A 187 24.22 -1.01 11.37
CA ALA A 187 23.51 -0.12 10.45
C ALA A 187 22.31 0.59 11.11
N GLN A 188 21.65 -0.04 12.09
CA GLN A 188 20.57 0.61 12.86
C GLN A 188 21.08 1.68 13.83
N GLN A 189 22.33 1.59 14.28
CA GLN A 189 22.94 2.60 15.15
C GLN A 189 23.24 3.91 14.40
N GLU A 190 23.29 3.87 13.06
CA GLU A 190 23.43 5.07 12.23
C GLU A 190 22.12 5.89 12.21
N ARG A 191 22.13 6.95 13.04
CA ARG A 191 21.01 7.90 13.16
C ARG A 191 20.81 8.74 11.91
N VAL A 192 21.88 9.13 11.24
CA VAL A 192 21.87 9.97 10.02
C VAL A 192 22.71 9.30 8.95
N ILE A 193 22.28 9.43 7.69
CA ILE A 193 22.95 8.86 6.53
C ILE A 193 23.28 9.96 5.54
N GLU A 194 24.53 10.01 5.08
CA GLU A 194 24.94 10.85 3.97
C GLU A 194 24.62 10.14 2.65
N PHE A 195 23.50 10.51 2.04
CA PHE A 195 23.09 9.94 0.76
C PHE A 195 23.93 10.50 -0.41
N PRO A 196 24.01 9.77 -1.54
CA PRO A 196 24.49 10.33 -2.79
C PRO A 196 23.73 11.64 -3.11
N ALA A 197 24.46 12.69 -3.50
CA ALA A 197 23.91 14.04 -3.68
C ALA A 197 22.72 14.08 -4.65
N CYS A 198 22.70 13.21 -5.66
CA CYS A 198 21.60 13.10 -6.62
C CYS A 198 20.30 12.56 -5.99
N LEU A 199 20.40 11.66 -5.00
CA LEU A 199 19.24 11.18 -4.26
C LEU A 199 18.68 12.29 -3.36
N ASP A 200 19.53 13.10 -2.72
CA ASP A 200 19.07 14.24 -1.92
C ASP A 200 18.46 15.35 -2.78
N LEU A 201 19.08 15.66 -3.92
CA LEU A 201 18.52 16.58 -4.91
C LEU A 201 17.12 16.14 -5.31
N ALA A 202 16.97 14.92 -5.82
CA ALA A 202 15.68 14.39 -6.27
C ALA A 202 14.65 14.31 -5.14
N TRP A 203 15.06 13.89 -3.94
CA TRP A 203 14.17 13.79 -2.79
C TRP A 203 13.57 15.15 -2.40
N SER A 204 14.33 16.24 -2.53
CA SER A 204 13.81 17.58 -2.22
C SER A 204 12.59 17.97 -3.06
N TYR A 205 12.59 17.66 -4.37
CA TYR A 205 11.45 17.90 -5.27
C TYR A 205 10.26 16.99 -4.90
N LEU A 206 10.54 15.72 -4.60
CA LEU A 206 9.50 14.76 -4.20
C LEU A 206 8.83 15.16 -2.88
N LYS A 207 9.60 15.63 -1.89
CA LYS A 207 9.06 16.18 -0.64
C LYS A 207 8.12 17.35 -0.89
N ARG A 208 8.49 18.31 -1.76
CA ARG A 208 7.64 19.46 -2.12
C ARG A 208 6.38 19.01 -2.86
N ARG A 209 6.54 18.16 -3.86
CA ARG A 209 5.43 17.67 -4.70
C ARG A 209 4.39 16.89 -3.91
N TYR A 210 4.81 15.92 -3.11
CA TYR A 210 3.89 15.05 -2.37
C TYR A 210 3.55 15.62 -0.99
N GLY A 211 4.32 16.57 -0.48
CA GLY A 211 4.11 17.20 0.81
C GLY A 211 4.37 16.27 2.00
N ALA A 212 5.23 15.26 1.84
CA ALA A 212 5.63 14.33 2.90
C ALA A 212 7.15 14.39 3.07
N THR A 213 7.64 14.40 4.31
CA THR A 213 9.05 14.73 4.60
C THR A 213 9.91 13.57 5.10
N SER A 214 9.32 12.40 5.39
CA SER A 214 10.04 11.20 5.83
C SER A 214 11.26 10.91 4.96
N GLN A 215 12.41 10.59 5.54
CA GLN A 215 13.60 10.25 4.75
C GLN A 215 13.52 8.85 4.12
N GLY A 216 12.65 7.99 4.65
CA GLY A 216 12.40 6.63 4.16
C GLY A 216 11.20 6.51 3.21
N GLY A 217 10.56 7.63 2.87
CA GLY A 217 9.27 7.59 2.19
C GLY A 217 8.15 7.12 3.10
N ASN A 218 7.12 6.51 2.53
CA ASN A 218 5.86 6.15 3.18
C ASN A 218 5.13 5.05 2.40
N ILE A 219 3.93 4.66 2.85
CA ILE A 219 3.09 3.68 2.14
C ILE A 219 2.86 4.04 0.67
N ALA A 220 2.69 5.33 0.34
CA ALA A 220 2.45 5.74 -1.03
C ALA A 220 3.67 5.49 -1.92
N SER A 221 4.88 5.90 -1.52
CA SER A 221 6.09 5.63 -2.31
C SER A 221 6.46 4.15 -2.34
N ASN A 222 6.49 3.49 -1.18
CA ASN A 222 7.16 2.18 -1.05
C ASN A 222 6.24 1.01 -1.41
N TYR A 223 4.91 1.19 -1.36
CA TYR A 223 3.95 0.14 -1.72
C TYR A 223 2.97 0.56 -2.80
N LEU A 224 2.33 1.73 -2.72
CA LEU A 224 1.29 2.07 -3.71
C LEU A 224 1.90 2.35 -5.08
N CYS A 225 2.98 3.12 -5.11
CA CYS A 225 3.72 3.48 -6.31
C CYS A 225 4.81 2.48 -6.70
N ASN A 226 4.95 1.35 -6.00
CA ASN A 226 6.00 0.35 -6.27
C ASN A 226 5.43 -0.94 -6.90
N PHE A 227 4.27 -0.84 -7.55
CA PHE A 227 3.68 -1.92 -8.33
C PHE A 227 3.56 -1.49 -9.78
N ASP A 228 3.87 -2.37 -10.72
CA ASP A 228 3.69 -2.14 -12.15
C ASP A 228 2.28 -2.47 -12.63
N GLU A 229 2.02 -2.24 -13.91
CA GLU A 229 0.74 -2.54 -14.55
C GLU A 229 0.34 -4.03 -14.49
N ARG A 230 1.31 -4.92 -14.28
CA ARG A 230 1.12 -6.37 -14.13
C ARG A 230 0.91 -6.78 -12.67
N GLY A 231 0.91 -5.81 -11.75
CA GLY A 231 0.80 -6.05 -10.32
C GLY A 231 2.05 -6.69 -9.72
N GLN A 232 3.23 -6.52 -10.33
CA GLN A 232 4.51 -6.97 -9.78
C GLN A 232 5.23 -5.82 -9.07
N ILE A 233 6.08 -6.15 -8.09
CA ILE A 233 6.91 -5.16 -7.42
C ILE A 233 7.97 -4.64 -8.41
N ALA A 234 8.00 -3.33 -8.65
CA ALA A 234 8.93 -2.72 -9.61
C ALA A 234 10.37 -2.64 -9.06
N TYR A 235 10.48 -2.37 -7.76
CA TYR A 235 11.74 -2.30 -7.02
C TYR A 235 11.76 -3.35 -5.90
N PRO A 236 11.96 -4.63 -6.24
CA PRO A 236 12.04 -5.69 -5.23
C PRO A 236 13.32 -5.53 -4.42
N ILE A 237 13.31 -6.03 -3.18
CA ILE A 237 14.43 -5.98 -2.25
C ILE A 237 15.10 -7.34 -2.08
N ASN A 238 14.39 -8.46 -2.32
CA ASN A 238 14.91 -9.82 -2.20
C ASN A 238 15.12 -10.52 -3.54
N LEU A 239 15.51 -9.77 -4.58
CA LEU A 239 15.74 -10.32 -5.90
C LEU A 239 16.81 -11.43 -5.85
N GLY A 240 16.49 -12.62 -6.37
CA GLY A 240 17.39 -13.77 -6.40
C GLY A 240 17.39 -14.64 -5.13
N MET A 241 16.59 -14.30 -4.11
CA MET A 241 16.46 -15.09 -2.88
C MET A 241 15.53 -16.31 -3.07
N ASP A 242 15.41 -17.17 -2.07
CA ASP A 242 14.47 -18.30 -2.09
C ASP A 242 13.00 -17.84 -2.30
N GLU A 243 12.18 -18.69 -2.92
CA GLU A 243 10.77 -18.43 -3.22
C GLU A 243 9.98 -18.03 -1.96
N LEU A 244 10.28 -18.63 -0.80
CA LEU A 244 9.65 -18.29 0.47
C LEU A 244 9.85 -16.82 0.85
N ILE A 245 11.04 -16.28 0.60
CA ILE A 245 11.41 -14.90 0.92
C ILE A 245 10.76 -13.94 -0.09
N GLN A 246 10.91 -14.23 -1.38
CA GLN A 246 10.32 -13.40 -2.44
C GLN A 246 8.79 -13.36 -2.34
N SER A 247 8.16 -14.51 -2.04
CA SER A 247 6.71 -14.60 -1.83
C SER A 247 6.26 -13.80 -0.61
N ALA A 248 7.02 -13.82 0.49
CA ALA A 248 6.69 -13.03 1.67
C ALA A 248 6.79 -11.52 1.40
N GLU A 249 7.80 -11.06 0.66
CA GLU A 249 7.92 -9.67 0.21
C GLU A 249 6.73 -9.27 -0.66
N TYR A 250 6.46 -10.04 -1.71
CA TYR A 250 5.35 -9.79 -2.63
C TYR A 250 4.02 -9.68 -1.88
N ASN A 251 3.68 -10.69 -1.09
CA ASN A 251 2.40 -10.74 -0.39
C ASN A 251 2.28 -9.63 0.65
N PHE A 252 3.37 -9.24 1.31
CA PHE A 252 3.34 -8.14 2.27
C PHE A 252 3.08 -6.79 1.59
N GLY A 253 3.77 -6.48 0.49
CA GLY A 253 3.49 -5.27 -0.30
C GLY A 253 2.12 -5.28 -0.96
N HIS A 254 1.70 -6.44 -1.46
CA HIS A 254 0.42 -6.65 -2.15
C HIS A 254 -0.78 -6.29 -1.26
N VAL A 255 -0.72 -6.55 0.04
CA VAL A 255 -1.79 -6.18 0.96
C VAL A 255 -2.10 -4.70 0.90
N PHE A 256 -1.09 -3.83 0.91
CA PHE A 256 -1.31 -2.38 0.87
C PHE A 256 -1.86 -1.94 -0.48
N HIS A 257 -1.22 -2.36 -1.57
CA HIS A 257 -1.61 -1.95 -2.91
C HIS A 257 -3.01 -2.46 -3.29
N HIS A 258 -3.28 -3.76 -3.07
CA HIS A 258 -4.55 -4.35 -3.47
C HIS A 258 -5.71 -3.92 -2.57
N MET A 259 -5.49 -3.72 -1.26
CA MET A 259 -6.52 -3.19 -0.38
C MET A 259 -6.96 -1.77 -0.81
N GLU A 260 -6.02 -0.91 -1.19
CA GLU A 260 -6.33 0.44 -1.69
C GLU A 260 -7.03 0.42 -3.06
N LYS A 261 -6.75 -0.59 -3.91
CA LYS A 261 -7.46 -0.78 -5.18
C LYS A 261 -8.93 -1.10 -4.97
N GLU A 262 -9.22 -1.99 -4.03
CA GLU A 262 -10.59 -2.34 -3.67
C GLU A 262 -11.28 -1.23 -2.83
N ALA A 263 -10.52 -0.25 -2.32
CA ALA A 263 -11.03 0.87 -1.54
C ALA A 263 -11.64 2.00 -2.39
N LEU A 264 -11.22 2.18 -3.65
CA LEU A 264 -11.67 3.30 -4.48
C LEU A 264 -13.22 3.41 -4.59
N PRO A 265 -13.98 2.32 -4.84
CA PRO A 265 -15.44 2.38 -4.82
C PRO A 265 -16.01 2.86 -3.48
N ILE A 266 -15.36 2.53 -2.37
CA ILE A 266 -15.79 2.97 -1.04
C ILE A 266 -15.55 4.47 -0.88
N TYR A 267 -14.44 5.02 -1.37
CA TYR A 267 -14.20 6.47 -1.35
C TYR A 267 -15.28 7.24 -2.11
N HIS A 268 -15.66 6.77 -3.30
CA HIS A 268 -16.79 7.36 -4.03
C HIS A 268 -18.09 7.31 -3.22
N MET A 269 -18.40 6.16 -2.60
CA MET A 269 -19.59 6.01 -1.77
C MET A 269 -19.58 6.89 -0.52
N VAL A 270 -18.43 7.08 0.13
CA VAL A 270 -18.26 8.00 1.26
C VAL A 270 -18.57 9.44 0.82
N THR A 271 -17.97 9.90 -0.27
CA THR A 271 -18.24 11.27 -0.77
C THR A 271 -19.69 11.47 -1.22
N LYS A 272 -20.31 10.42 -1.78
CA LYS A 272 -21.73 10.41 -2.16
C LYS A 272 -22.65 10.47 -0.94
N ALA A 273 -22.39 9.67 0.10
CA ALA A 273 -23.15 9.70 1.34
C ALA A 273 -23.11 11.08 1.99
N ILE A 274 -21.93 11.73 2.00
CA ILE A 274 -21.79 13.11 2.49
C ILE A 274 -22.66 14.08 1.68
N GLN A 275 -22.56 14.05 0.35
CA GLN A 275 -23.35 14.94 -0.50
C GLN A 275 -24.86 14.73 -0.31
N GLN A 276 -25.31 13.47 -0.27
CA GLN A 276 -26.72 13.14 -0.07
C GLN A 276 -27.22 13.62 1.28
N TYR A 277 -26.44 13.45 2.35
CA TYR A 277 -26.81 13.96 3.67
C TYR A 277 -26.91 15.48 3.67
N SER A 278 -25.93 16.19 3.09
CA SER A 278 -25.95 17.66 2.98
C SER A 278 -27.13 18.19 2.18
N ASN A 279 -27.65 17.42 1.24
CA ASN A 279 -28.83 17.76 0.44
C ASN A 279 -30.16 17.38 1.10
N GLY A 280 -30.14 16.77 2.29
CA GLY A 280 -31.34 16.25 2.96
C GLY A 280 -31.89 14.96 2.33
N ASP A 281 -31.16 14.31 1.43
CA ASP A 281 -31.53 13.02 0.82
C ASP A 281 -31.25 11.87 1.81
N ARG A 282 -32.15 11.71 2.79
CA ARG A 282 -32.04 10.66 3.80
C ARG A 282 -32.05 9.25 3.20
N ALA A 283 -32.94 9.00 2.26
CA ALA A 283 -33.07 7.67 1.63
C ALA A 283 -31.80 7.28 0.87
N GLY A 284 -31.25 8.22 0.09
CA GLY A 284 -29.99 8.04 -0.60
C GLY A 284 -28.80 7.87 0.35
N THR A 285 -28.76 8.65 1.44
CA THR A 285 -27.72 8.50 2.48
C THR A 285 -27.72 7.10 3.07
N LEU A 286 -28.89 6.59 3.49
CA LEU A 286 -29.02 5.23 4.04
C LEU A 286 -28.61 4.16 3.03
N GLN A 287 -28.99 4.32 1.77
CA GLN A 287 -28.56 3.41 0.70
C GLN A 287 -27.04 3.40 0.56
N SER A 288 -26.41 4.57 0.56
CA SER A 288 -24.95 4.70 0.46
C SER A 288 -24.24 4.07 1.66
N LEU A 289 -24.75 4.24 2.88
CA LEU A 289 -24.17 3.62 4.09
C LEU A 289 -24.24 2.09 4.04
N LYS A 290 -25.38 1.52 3.59
CA LYS A 290 -25.53 0.07 3.39
C LYS A 290 -24.54 -0.47 2.38
N GLU A 291 -24.35 0.25 1.28
CA GLU A 291 -23.38 -0.11 0.26
C GLU A 291 -21.92 -0.03 0.75
N ILE A 292 -21.58 1.00 1.54
CA ILE A 292 -20.26 1.08 2.20
C ILE A 292 -20.04 -0.14 3.09
N ASN A 293 -20.98 -0.46 3.98
CA ASN A 293 -20.89 -1.60 4.89
C ASN A 293 -20.72 -2.94 4.12
N MET A 294 -21.43 -3.13 3.02
CA MET A 294 -21.30 -4.30 2.17
C MET A 294 -19.92 -4.36 1.48
N LYS A 295 -19.49 -3.26 0.86
CA LYS A 295 -18.24 -3.20 0.08
C LYS A 295 -17.00 -3.25 0.95
N LEU A 296 -17.04 -2.70 2.17
CA LEU A 296 -15.90 -2.66 3.08
C LEU A 296 -15.33 -4.04 3.41
N ARG A 297 -16.15 -5.10 3.35
CA ARG A 297 -15.66 -6.48 3.54
C ARG A 297 -14.62 -6.90 2.50
N ILE A 298 -14.67 -6.36 1.28
CA ILE A 298 -13.80 -6.76 0.16
C ILE A 298 -12.34 -6.37 0.44
N PRO A 299 -11.98 -5.09 0.63
CA PRO A 299 -10.59 -4.73 0.94
C PRO A 299 -10.10 -5.34 2.25
N LEU A 300 -10.95 -5.45 3.28
CA LEU A 300 -10.55 -6.08 4.55
C LEU A 300 -10.23 -7.57 4.40
N LYS A 301 -10.92 -8.26 3.47
CA LYS A 301 -10.66 -9.68 3.16
C LYS A 301 -9.27 -9.89 2.56
N VAL A 302 -8.75 -8.94 1.78
CA VAL A 302 -7.39 -8.99 1.22
C VAL A 302 -6.36 -9.22 2.33
N TYR A 303 -6.48 -8.49 3.45
CA TYR A 303 -5.60 -8.70 4.60
C TYR A 303 -5.73 -10.13 5.15
N TYR A 304 -6.95 -10.63 5.31
CA TYR A 304 -7.19 -11.97 5.85
C TYR A 304 -6.65 -13.10 4.97
N GLU A 305 -6.76 -12.93 3.65
CA GLU A 305 -6.34 -13.90 2.66
C GLU A 305 -4.85 -13.82 2.34
N THR A 306 -4.13 -12.82 2.88
CA THR A 306 -2.72 -12.59 2.54
C THR A 306 -1.81 -12.70 3.75
N ILE A 307 -2.16 -12.09 4.90
CA ILE A 307 -1.34 -12.16 6.11
C ILE A 307 -1.66 -13.44 6.88
N HIS A 308 -1.05 -14.54 6.44
CA HIS A 308 -1.01 -15.85 7.10
C HIS A 308 0.22 -16.66 6.64
N GLU A 309 0.58 -17.68 7.42
CA GLU A 309 1.87 -18.40 7.31
C GLU A 309 2.19 -18.93 5.90
N SER A 310 1.20 -19.40 5.16
CA SER A 310 1.43 -20.00 3.84
C SER A 310 1.66 -18.99 2.70
N LYS A 311 1.51 -17.68 2.97
CA LYS A 311 1.80 -16.60 2.01
C LYS A 311 2.86 -15.66 2.52
N VAL A 312 2.82 -15.36 3.81
CA VAL A 312 3.83 -14.56 4.49
C VAL A 312 4.34 -15.40 5.65
N SER A 313 5.49 -16.07 5.47
CA SER A 313 6.01 -16.91 6.54
C SER A 313 6.61 -16.07 7.65
N ARG A 314 6.25 -16.41 8.90
CA ARG A 314 6.80 -15.75 10.10
C ARG A 314 8.31 -15.91 10.23
N LYS A 315 8.88 -16.96 9.63
CA LYS A 315 10.33 -17.23 9.66
C LYS A 315 11.14 -16.17 8.91
N VAL A 316 10.56 -15.56 7.88
CA VAL A 316 11.27 -14.66 6.96
C VAL A 316 10.75 -13.24 7.00
N TRP A 317 9.47 -13.03 7.32
CA TRP A 317 8.83 -11.71 7.23
C TRP A 317 9.58 -10.62 7.99
N LEU A 318 9.92 -10.86 9.25
CA LEU A 318 10.55 -9.85 10.09
C LEU A 318 11.94 -9.45 9.57
N ARG A 319 12.67 -10.43 9.05
CA ARG A 319 14.08 -10.32 8.63
C ARG A 319 14.21 -9.74 7.23
N TYR A 320 13.39 -10.24 6.30
CA TYR A 320 13.53 -10.01 4.86
C TYR A 320 12.46 -9.10 4.24
N ALA A 321 11.32 -8.87 4.90
CA ALA A 321 10.26 -8.01 4.37
C ALA A 321 10.06 -6.76 5.24
N GLN A 322 9.64 -6.94 6.50
CA GLN A 322 9.33 -5.82 7.38
C GLN A 322 10.56 -5.05 7.84
N GLY A 323 11.67 -5.74 8.14
CA GLY A 323 12.86 -5.10 8.73
C GLY A 323 13.40 -3.94 7.89
N PHE A 324 13.46 -4.11 6.57
CA PHE A 324 13.89 -3.08 5.62
C PHE A 324 12.99 -1.83 5.63
N GLN A 325 11.69 -2.02 5.84
CA GLN A 325 10.69 -0.95 5.85
C GLN A 325 10.44 -0.42 7.28
N GLY A 326 11.07 -1.03 8.28
CA GLY A 326 10.78 -0.80 9.69
C GLY A 326 11.31 0.50 10.26
N TRP A 327 12.19 1.20 9.54
CA TRP A 327 12.85 2.41 10.04
C TRP A 327 13.40 3.28 8.91
N ALA A 328 13.46 4.59 9.13
CA ALA A 328 14.00 5.57 8.19
C ALA A 328 15.23 6.30 8.78
N ALA A 329 16.08 6.87 7.93
CA ALA A 329 17.17 7.72 8.43
C ALA A 329 16.60 8.95 9.14
N GLY A 330 17.21 9.34 10.26
CA GLY A 330 17.00 10.65 10.83
C GLY A 330 17.64 11.74 9.98
N ASP A 331 17.36 12.99 10.34
CA ASP A 331 17.87 14.18 9.68
C ASP A 331 18.31 15.20 10.74
N ILE A 332 19.32 16.01 10.42
CA ILE A 332 19.76 17.12 11.27
C ILE A 332 19.50 18.39 10.50
N ASP A 333 18.69 19.28 11.07
CA ASP A 333 18.47 20.59 10.49
C ASP A 333 19.81 21.36 10.44
N PRO A 334 20.29 21.78 9.26
CA PRO A 334 21.60 22.41 9.13
C PRO A 334 21.66 23.83 9.73
N VAL A 335 20.51 24.45 10.01
CA VAL A 335 20.39 25.78 10.59
C VAL A 335 20.24 25.71 12.11
N THR A 336 19.36 24.84 12.61
CA THR A 336 19.05 24.75 14.05
C THR A 336 19.86 23.69 14.79
N GLY A 337 20.42 22.71 14.06
CA GLY A 337 21.05 21.53 14.63
C GLY A 337 20.06 20.52 15.24
N GLU A 338 18.75 20.73 15.09
CA GLU A 338 17.74 19.85 15.66
C GLU A 338 17.73 18.50 14.94
N TYR A 339 17.85 17.41 15.72
CA TYR A 339 17.68 16.06 15.20
C TYR A 339 16.20 15.73 15.06
N THR A 340 15.81 15.28 13.88
CA THR A 340 14.50 14.74 13.60
C THR A 340 14.60 13.24 13.33
N GLU A 341 13.95 12.47 14.20
CA GLU A 341 13.73 11.03 14.00
C GLU A 341 12.55 10.77 13.06
N TYR A 342 12.66 9.73 12.24
CA TYR A 342 11.58 9.21 11.42
C TYR A 342 11.38 7.71 11.69
N ASP A 343 10.20 7.36 12.17
CA ASP A 343 9.63 6.01 12.13
C ASP A 343 9.65 5.41 10.72
N GLY A 344 9.56 4.08 10.66
CA GLY A 344 9.39 3.33 9.42
C GLY A 344 7.98 3.41 8.82
N ILE A 345 7.70 2.45 7.94
CA ILE A 345 6.47 2.36 7.17
C ILE A 345 5.51 1.41 7.87
N SER A 346 4.39 1.98 8.34
CA SER A 346 3.39 1.27 9.13
C SER A 346 2.00 1.41 8.52
N GLY A 347 1.15 0.42 8.80
CA GLY A 347 -0.24 0.39 8.34
C GLY A 347 -1.10 1.56 8.85
N ASN A 348 -0.64 2.29 9.87
CA ASN A 348 -1.28 3.54 10.29
C ASN A 348 -1.20 4.67 9.23
N GLN A 349 -0.31 4.55 8.25
CA GLN A 349 -0.20 5.47 7.11
C GLN A 349 -1.21 5.14 6.00
N ALA A 350 -1.90 4.00 6.04
CA ALA A 350 -2.81 3.57 4.98
C ALA A 350 -4.05 4.47 4.91
N LEU A 351 -4.55 4.74 3.71
CA LEU A 351 -5.61 5.72 3.48
C LEU A 351 -6.98 5.15 3.87
N LEU A 352 -7.29 3.90 3.50
CA LEU A 352 -8.60 3.31 3.75
C LEU A 352 -9.01 3.37 5.23
N PRO A 353 -8.19 2.88 6.20
CA PRO A 353 -8.53 2.99 7.61
C PRO A 353 -8.70 4.45 8.07
N GLN A 354 -7.88 5.38 7.56
CA GLN A 354 -7.97 6.79 7.92
C GLN A 354 -9.28 7.42 7.42
N ILE A 355 -9.71 7.14 6.19
CA ILE A 355 -10.94 7.68 5.61
C ILE A 355 -12.16 7.14 6.32
N ILE A 356 -12.23 5.82 6.56
CA ILE A 356 -13.36 5.23 7.28
C ILE A 356 -13.45 5.76 8.70
N ASP A 357 -12.33 5.87 9.41
CA ASP A 357 -12.34 6.39 10.78
C ASP A 357 -12.81 7.83 10.84
N THR A 358 -12.31 8.65 9.92
CA THR A 358 -12.70 10.04 9.82
C THR A 358 -14.19 10.19 9.48
N PHE A 359 -14.69 9.37 8.55
CA PHE A 359 -16.11 9.34 8.18
C PHE A 359 -17.01 8.88 9.34
N LEU A 360 -16.51 8.00 10.21
CA LEU A 360 -17.18 7.59 11.44
C LEU A 360 -17.06 8.61 12.58
N GLY A 361 -16.44 9.77 12.33
CA GLY A 361 -16.25 10.86 13.29
C GLY A 361 -15.21 10.57 14.38
N LEU A 362 -14.26 9.67 14.11
CA LEU A 362 -13.18 9.31 15.02
C LEU A 362 -11.97 10.22 14.83
N ASP A 363 -11.23 10.46 15.91
CA ASP A 363 -10.00 11.23 15.85
C ASP A 363 -8.92 10.53 15.01
N ARG A 364 -7.96 11.34 14.53
CA ARG A 364 -6.81 10.85 13.76
C ARG A 364 -5.98 9.86 14.57
N PHE A 365 -5.49 8.83 13.90
CA PHE A 365 -4.58 7.86 14.51
C PHE A 365 -3.17 8.44 14.67
N LEU A 366 -2.66 9.07 13.61
CA LEU A 366 -1.38 9.77 13.63
C LEU A 366 -1.55 11.17 14.21
N ASP A 367 -0.59 11.60 15.02
CA ASP A 367 -0.50 13.01 15.40
C ASP A 367 -0.19 13.90 14.17
N GLU A 368 -0.25 15.22 14.36
CA GLU A 368 -0.03 16.17 13.27
C GLU A 368 1.36 16.03 12.67
N LYS A 369 2.40 15.92 13.51
CA LYS A 369 3.79 15.84 13.08
C LYS A 369 4.02 14.61 12.20
N SER A 370 3.55 13.45 12.63
CA SER A 370 3.64 12.18 11.89
C SER A 370 2.78 12.21 10.63
N THR A 371 1.59 12.82 10.70
CA THR A 371 0.73 13.03 9.53
C THR A 371 1.46 13.82 8.43
N GLN A 372 2.13 14.92 8.78
CA GLN A 372 2.90 15.73 7.82
C GLN A 372 4.12 14.96 7.28
N ARG A 373 4.76 14.14 8.11
CA ARG A 373 5.94 13.35 7.73
C ARG A 373 5.61 12.23 6.74
N TYR A 374 4.50 11.53 6.93
CA TYR A 374 4.25 10.26 6.24
C TYR A 374 3.09 10.27 5.24
N VAL A 375 2.05 11.07 5.43
CA VAL A 375 0.84 10.99 4.59
C VAL A 375 0.88 12.08 3.54
N PRO A 376 0.90 11.79 2.22
CA PRO A 376 0.92 12.83 1.17
C PRO A 376 -0.21 13.87 1.29
N HIS A 377 0.06 15.11 0.88
CA HIS A 377 -0.83 16.25 1.14
C HIS A 377 -2.25 16.10 0.55
N LEU A 378 -2.41 15.51 -0.64
CA LEU A 378 -3.76 15.27 -1.20
C LEU A 378 -4.51 14.16 -0.46
N GLN A 379 -3.80 13.19 0.12
CA GLN A 379 -4.43 12.19 1.00
C GLN A 379 -4.88 12.86 2.31
N ARG A 380 -4.05 13.74 2.88
CA ARG A 380 -4.42 14.55 4.06
C ARG A 380 -5.62 15.44 3.79
N ARG A 381 -5.60 16.18 2.69
CA ARG A 381 -6.69 17.08 2.26
C ARG A 381 -7.98 16.33 2.04
N PHE A 382 -7.93 15.16 1.40
CA PHE A 382 -9.11 14.31 1.24
C PHE A 382 -9.68 13.91 2.61
N ARG A 383 -8.85 13.37 3.50
CA ARG A 383 -9.24 13.02 4.87
C ARG A 383 -9.81 14.22 5.63
N GLU A 384 -9.16 15.38 5.61
CA GLU A 384 -9.62 16.61 6.27
C GLU A 384 -10.99 17.05 5.76
N THR A 385 -11.21 16.99 4.44
CA THR A 385 -12.51 17.30 3.85
C THR A 385 -13.58 16.30 4.32
N ILE A 386 -13.25 15.02 4.45
CA ILE A 386 -14.17 14.02 5.04
C ILE A 386 -14.47 14.35 6.51
N ALA A 387 -13.47 14.81 7.28
CA ALA A 387 -13.65 15.17 8.69
C ALA A 387 -14.61 16.35 8.85
N GLU A 388 -14.42 17.40 8.05
CA GLU A 388 -15.23 18.61 8.04
C GLU A 388 -16.70 18.32 7.74
N HIS A 389 -16.96 17.35 6.86
CA HIS A 389 -18.29 17.01 6.39
C HIS A 389 -18.84 15.69 6.95
N SER A 390 -18.18 15.10 7.95
CA SER A 390 -18.66 13.89 8.62
C SER A 390 -19.92 14.20 9.44
N PHE A 391 -21.03 13.56 9.11
CA PHE A 391 -22.35 13.87 9.65
C PHE A 391 -22.79 12.99 10.84
N ARG A 392 -21.99 12.02 11.30
CA ARG A 392 -22.43 11.07 12.35
C ARG A 392 -22.93 11.76 13.62
N LYS A 393 -22.20 12.78 14.08
CA LYS A 393 -22.54 13.53 15.31
C LYS A 393 -23.85 14.31 15.14
N GLU A 394 -24.09 14.85 13.95
CA GLU A 394 -25.31 15.58 13.62
C GLU A 394 -26.51 14.64 13.51
N ALA A 395 -26.36 13.52 12.80
CA ALA A 395 -27.40 12.49 12.69
C ALA A 395 -27.86 11.99 14.08
N LYS A 396 -26.91 11.74 14.99
CA LYS A 396 -27.20 11.38 16.38
C LYS A 396 -27.96 12.47 17.14
N ARG A 397 -27.57 13.74 17.00
CA ARG A 397 -28.26 14.88 17.65
C ARG A 397 -29.68 15.06 17.14
N ASN A 398 -29.90 14.75 15.87
CA ASN A 398 -31.21 14.86 15.21
C ASN A 398 -32.10 13.62 15.43
N GLY A 399 -31.62 12.60 16.16
CA GLY A 399 -32.36 11.36 16.41
C GLY A 399 -32.56 10.49 15.17
N ASP A 400 -31.64 10.54 14.20
CA ASP A 400 -31.71 9.69 13.01
C ASP A 400 -31.09 8.30 13.30
N ASP A 401 -31.86 7.50 14.04
CA ASP A 401 -31.44 6.18 14.53
C ASP A 401 -31.05 5.23 13.38
N ASP A 402 -31.69 5.31 12.21
CA ASP A 402 -31.34 4.43 11.07
C ASP A 402 -29.94 4.76 10.53
N ILE A 403 -29.61 6.05 10.41
CA ILE A 403 -28.27 6.48 9.98
C ILE A 403 -27.22 6.08 11.02
N GLU A 404 -27.52 6.30 12.31
CA GLU A 404 -26.61 5.89 13.39
C GLU A 404 -26.38 4.36 13.36
N ASN A 405 -27.44 3.58 13.20
CA ASN A 405 -27.36 2.12 13.12
C ASN A 405 -26.48 1.62 11.96
N GLU A 406 -26.59 2.24 10.77
CA GLU A 406 -25.74 1.84 9.63
C GLU A 406 -24.29 2.29 9.79
N MET A 407 -24.04 3.47 10.36
CA MET A 407 -22.68 3.91 10.72
C MET A 407 -22.05 2.96 11.76
N ASP A 408 -22.83 2.49 12.73
CA ASP A 408 -22.41 1.50 13.70
C ASP A 408 -22.10 0.14 13.06
N ASN A 409 -22.81 -0.24 12.00
CA ASN A 409 -22.50 -1.44 11.24
C ASN A 409 -21.14 -1.35 10.52
N ILE A 410 -20.82 -0.18 9.96
CA ILE A 410 -19.49 0.10 9.39
C ILE A 410 -18.42 0.04 10.49
N ALA A 411 -18.68 0.67 11.65
CA ALA A 411 -17.77 0.62 12.80
C ALA A 411 -17.53 -0.81 13.30
N LYS A 412 -18.56 -1.67 13.32
CA LYS A 412 -18.43 -3.10 13.65
C LYS A 412 -17.47 -3.83 12.70
N GLN A 413 -17.51 -3.57 11.40
CA GLN A 413 -16.55 -4.17 10.44
C GLN A 413 -15.12 -3.77 10.76
N MET A 414 -14.89 -2.47 11.03
CA MET A 414 -13.56 -1.98 11.39
C MET A 414 -13.07 -2.54 12.73
N ARG A 415 -13.96 -2.76 13.72
CA ARG A 415 -13.61 -3.47 14.96
C ARG A 415 -13.11 -4.89 14.69
N ILE A 416 -13.84 -5.67 13.88
CA ILE A 416 -13.45 -7.04 13.51
C ILE A 416 -12.08 -7.04 12.82
N PHE A 417 -11.85 -6.10 11.91
CA PHE A 417 -10.56 -5.91 11.26
C PHE A 417 -9.44 -5.63 12.26
N ARG A 418 -9.61 -4.67 13.17
CA ARG A 418 -8.58 -4.33 14.17
C ARG A 418 -8.27 -5.48 15.10
N THR A 419 -9.28 -6.19 15.59
CA THR A 419 -9.09 -7.39 16.43
C THR A 419 -8.29 -8.45 15.68
N ALA A 420 -8.66 -8.74 14.43
CA ALA A 420 -7.94 -9.70 13.62
C ALA A 420 -6.51 -9.24 13.28
N HIS A 421 -6.30 -7.95 13.02
CA HIS A 421 -4.98 -7.37 12.80
C HIS A 421 -4.09 -7.55 14.04
N GLN A 422 -4.59 -7.15 15.21
CA GLN A 422 -3.91 -7.28 16.51
C GLN A 422 -3.52 -8.72 16.82
N VAL A 423 -4.44 -9.68 16.63
CA VAL A 423 -4.16 -11.10 16.89
C VAL A 423 -3.14 -11.66 15.89
N ARG A 424 -3.26 -11.31 14.62
CA ARG A 424 -2.40 -11.86 13.56
C ARG A 424 -0.99 -11.32 13.56
N ILE A 425 -0.76 -10.07 13.94
CA ILE A 425 0.58 -9.45 13.84
C ILE A 425 1.51 -9.89 14.98
N LYS A 426 0.97 -10.22 16.16
CA LYS A 426 1.76 -10.61 17.35
C LYS A 426 2.77 -11.73 17.04
N PRO A 427 2.38 -12.88 16.47
CA PRO A 427 3.33 -13.96 16.20
C PRO A 427 4.42 -13.61 15.17
N TYR A 428 4.18 -12.64 14.28
CA TYR A 428 5.18 -12.17 13.33
C TYR A 428 6.24 -11.31 14.02
N LEU A 429 5.82 -10.44 14.94
CA LEU A 429 6.72 -9.58 15.70
C LEU A 429 7.50 -10.36 16.77
N SER A 430 6.96 -11.48 17.25
CA SER A 430 7.67 -12.39 18.17
C SER A 430 8.71 -13.27 17.49
N ALA A 431 8.82 -13.26 16.16
CA ALA A 431 9.82 -14.06 15.45
C ALA A 431 11.25 -13.59 15.81
N PRO A 432 12.21 -14.50 16.03
CA PRO A 432 13.57 -14.11 16.34
C PRO A 432 14.25 -13.47 15.14
N ALA A 433 14.90 -12.32 15.36
CA ALA A 433 15.74 -11.62 14.39
C ALA A 433 17.01 -11.11 15.10
N PRO A 434 17.94 -12.01 15.49
CA PRO A 434 19.10 -11.68 16.33
C PRO A 434 20.11 -10.76 15.64
N GLU A 435 20.06 -10.63 14.31
CA GLU A 435 20.90 -9.73 13.53
C GLU A 435 20.60 -8.24 13.76
N ARG A 436 19.42 -7.90 14.32
CA ARG A 436 18.93 -6.54 14.46
C ARG A 436 18.53 -6.21 15.90
N MET A 437 18.47 -4.92 16.22
CA MET A 437 17.86 -4.40 17.43
C MET A 437 16.34 -4.54 17.40
N LEU A 438 15.70 -4.66 18.57
CA LEU A 438 14.26 -4.84 18.73
C LEU A 438 13.49 -3.56 18.37
N MET A 439 12.64 -3.61 17.32
CA MET A 439 11.96 -2.42 16.80
C MET A 439 10.65 -2.74 16.05
N THR A 440 9.75 -1.75 15.98
CA THR A 440 8.50 -1.79 15.19
C THR A 440 8.39 -0.57 14.28
N ALA A 441 7.67 -0.69 13.16
CA ALA A 441 7.58 0.36 12.13
C ALA A 441 6.69 1.56 12.49
N GLY A 442 5.99 1.53 13.63
CA GLY A 442 4.91 2.50 13.95
C GLY A 442 5.13 3.35 15.19
N SER A 443 6.20 3.08 15.94
CA SER A 443 6.65 3.86 17.09
C SER A 443 8.15 3.67 17.17
N SER A 444 8.92 4.74 17.26
CA SER A 444 10.36 4.64 17.51
C SER A 444 10.59 4.15 18.93
N VAL A 445 10.55 2.82 19.11
CA VAL A 445 10.68 2.13 20.40
C VAL A 445 12.13 2.16 20.93
N LEU A 446 12.99 3.03 20.40
CA LEU A 446 14.36 3.22 20.91
C LEU A 446 14.47 4.28 22.01
N GLU A 447 13.45 5.13 22.21
CA GLU A 447 13.57 6.26 23.16
C GLU A 447 12.80 6.11 24.48
N SER A 448 11.88 5.14 24.62
CA SER A 448 11.30 4.84 25.93
C SER A 448 12.25 3.91 26.70
N GLY A 449 13.03 4.46 27.64
CA GLY A 449 13.91 3.69 28.53
C GLY A 449 13.25 2.53 29.30
N ASP A 450 11.93 2.42 29.22
CA ASP A 450 11.07 1.37 29.79
C ASP A 450 10.91 0.12 28.90
N ILE A 451 11.33 0.14 27.63
CA ILE A 451 11.15 -1.00 26.71
C ILE A 451 12.50 -1.70 26.50
N GLN A 452 12.75 -2.74 27.29
CA GLN A 452 14.03 -3.46 27.31
C GLN A 452 14.00 -4.81 26.58
N ASP A 453 12.81 -5.31 26.19
CA ASP A 453 12.64 -6.64 25.61
C ASP A 453 11.52 -6.74 24.57
N SER A 454 11.45 -7.87 23.86
CA SER A 454 10.43 -8.09 22.82
C SER A 454 9.01 -8.07 23.39
N ALA A 455 8.83 -8.46 24.65
CA ALA A 455 7.52 -8.52 25.30
C ALA A 455 6.96 -7.12 25.54
N SER A 456 7.80 -6.18 25.98
CA SER A 456 7.45 -4.78 26.21
C SER A 456 7.16 -4.02 24.91
N VAL A 457 7.92 -4.28 23.83
CA VAL A 457 7.59 -3.78 22.47
C VAL A 457 6.21 -4.26 22.03
N ILE A 458 5.94 -5.55 22.19
CA ILE A 458 4.65 -6.15 21.82
C ILE A 458 3.52 -5.58 22.69
N ALA A 459 3.74 -5.39 23.99
CA ALA A 459 2.75 -4.82 24.90
C ALA A 459 2.41 -3.37 24.55
N HIS A 460 3.40 -2.55 24.17
CA HIS A 460 3.17 -1.18 23.70
C HIS A 460 2.30 -1.15 22.44
N LEU A 461 2.64 -1.96 21.43
CA LEU A 461 1.83 -2.09 20.22
C LEU A 461 0.42 -2.60 20.53
N ASP A 462 0.32 -3.58 21.44
CA ASP A 462 -0.96 -4.16 21.85
C ASP A 462 -1.85 -3.12 22.52
N LYS A 463 -1.27 -2.23 23.33
CA LYS A 463 -1.95 -1.09 23.94
C LYS A 463 -2.44 -0.13 22.86
N MET A 464 -1.59 0.29 21.92
CA MET A 464 -2.00 1.19 20.82
C MET A 464 -3.16 0.63 19.99
N LEU A 465 -3.08 -0.67 19.65
CA LEU A 465 -4.14 -1.35 18.91
C LEU A 465 -5.43 -1.49 19.73
N SER A 466 -5.30 -1.74 21.04
CA SER A 466 -6.43 -1.81 21.97
C SER A 466 -7.10 -0.46 22.16
N ASP A 467 -6.34 0.61 22.34
CA ASP A 467 -6.86 1.99 22.48
C ASP A 467 -7.63 2.37 21.21
N ARG A 468 -7.11 2.01 20.03
CA ARG A 468 -7.84 2.24 18.77
C ARG A 468 -9.08 1.37 18.63
N LEU A 469 -9.05 0.12 19.10
CA LEU A 469 -10.22 -0.74 19.14
C LEU A 469 -11.31 -0.14 20.05
N LEU A 470 -10.92 0.39 21.21
CA LEU A 470 -11.82 1.05 22.17
C LEU A 470 -12.45 2.31 21.59
N ALA A 471 -11.70 3.12 20.84
CA ALA A 471 -12.23 4.31 20.16
C ALA A 471 -13.33 3.99 19.14
N THR A 472 -13.48 2.73 18.76
CA THR A 472 -14.49 2.28 17.78
C THR A 472 -15.66 1.55 18.43
N LYS A 473 -15.72 1.56 19.76
CA LYS A 473 -16.93 1.29 20.54
C LYS A 473 -17.83 2.50 20.50
#